data_AF-A0A177WX71-F1
#
_entry.id   AF-A0A177WX71-F1
#
_cell.length_a   1.000
_cell.length_b   1.000
_cell.length_c   1.000
_cell.angle_alpha   90.00
_cell.angle_beta   90.00
_cell.angle_gamma   90.00
#
_symmetry.space_group_name_H-M   'P 1'
#
loop_
_entity.id
_entity.type
_entity.pdbx_description
1 polymer ?
#
loop_
_entity_poly.entity_id
_entity_poly.type
_entity_poly.pdbx_seq_one_letter_code
_entity_poly.pdbx_strand_id
1 'polypeptide(L)'
;MVATGTTECKAVTPRKYIVVTGYGPFGTHSVNPSAEAVKTLPRKIGDYDVVTYQLPVAYKEVTECIEEIYSKDTPPHYAIHVGVALPGTISLERQAHNSGYILPDINEQLPPNGVAVAGGKEVLQTGLDLSTIKNRMHSKGWMTVNESMDPGRFLCSFIFYQSMDRASKTKHSALQQQYTQSLFVHIPPVGSPHSQIELNAMLAVLVNEVVSSLPITTVST
;
A
#
# COMPACT_ATOMS: atom_id res chain seq x y z
N MET A 1 43.36 -37.94 13.88
CA MET A 1 42.67 -36.66 14.11
C MET A 1 41.44 -36.66 13.23
N VAL A 2 40.24 -36.70 13.81
CA VAL A 2 38.98 -36.73 13.05
C VAL A 2 38.52 -35.27 12.90
N ALA A 3 38.41 -34.80 11.66
CA ALA A 3 37.84 -33.48 11.38
C ALA A 3 36.32 -33.59 11.42
N THR A 4 35.71 -33.18 12.53
CA THR A 4 34.26 -32.98 12.64
C THR A 4 33.94 -31.51 12.40
N GLY A 5 33.81 -31.13 11.13
CA GLY A 5 33.29 -29.81 10.74
C GLY A 5 31.91 -29.99 10.13
N THR A 6 30.86 -30.00 10.95
CA THR A 6 29.50 -29.84 10.45
C THR A 6 29.30 -28.37 10.11
N THR A 7 29.42 -28.02 8.85
CA THR A 7 29.00 -26.70 8.35
C THR A 7 27.47 -26.66 8.40
N GLU A 8 26.91 -26.05 9.44
CA GLU A 8 25.49 -25.69 9.45
C GLU A 8 25.23 -24.69 8.33
N CYS A 9 24.49 -25.12 7.30
CA CYS A 9 23.83 -24.20 6.37
C CYS A 9 22.85 -23.35 7.17
N LYS A 10 23.28 -22.17 7.62
CA LYS A 10 22.37 -21.19 8.21
C LYS A 10 21.31 -20.84 7.16
N ALA A 11 20.07 -21.25 7.41
CA ALA A 11 18.94 -20.84 6.60
C ALA A 11 18.91 -19.30 6.58
N VAL A 12 19.08 -18.72 5.39
CA VAL A 12 18.86 -17.28 5.21
C VAL A 12 17.36 -17.08 5.33
N THR A 13 16.91 -16.50 6.44
CA THR A 13 15.51 -16.11 6.59
C THR A 13 15.16 -15.15 5.46
N PRO A 14 14.10 -15.40 4.67
CA PRO A 14 13.69 -14.51 3.60
C PRO A 14 13.47 -13.09 4.13
N ARG A 15 13.96 -12.10 3.40
CA ARG A 15 13.84 -10.69 3.77
C ARG A 15 12.36 -10.30 3.83
N LYS A 16 11.86 -9.93 5.01
CA LYS A 16 10.51 -9.38 5.19
C LYS A 16 10.51 -7.92 4.81
N TYR A 17 9.64 -7.53 3.89
CA TYR A 17 9.52 -6.14 3.52
C TYR A 17 8.07 -5.78 3.16
N ILE A 18 7.75 -4.51 3.38
CA ILE A 18 6.54 -3.87 2.90
C ILE A 18 6.89 -2.81 1.88
N VAL A 19 5.96 -2.53 0.99
CA VAL A 19 6.04 -1.43 0.04
C VAL A 19 5.11 -0.32 0.49
N VAL A 20 5.59 0.92 0.48
CA VAL A 20 4.74 2.11 0.69
C VAL A 20 4.91 3.07 -0.47
N THR A 21 3.81 3.46 -1.12
CA THR A 21 3.87 4.35 -2.28
C THR A 21 3.14 5.67 -2.01
N GLY A 22 3.64 6.75 -2.58
CA GLY A 22 2.95 8.03 -2.67
C GLY A 22 2.96 8.54 -4.10
N TYR A 23 2.02 9.43 -4.44
CA TYR A 23 2.03 10.10 -5.74
C TYR A 23 2.89 11.35 -5.71
N GLY A 24 3.62 11.59 -6.80
CA GLY A 24 4.35 12.83 -7.05
C GLY A 24 3.43 13.98 -7.48
N PRO A 25 4.02 15.05 -8.07
CA PRO A 25 3.28 16.23 -8.52
C PRO A 25 2.12 15.90 -9.46
N PHE A 26 1.04 16.69 -9.37
CA PHE A 26 -0.16 16.53 -10.20
C PHE A 26 -0.92 17.84 -10.38
N GLY A 27 -1.39 18.10 -11.61
CA GLY A 27 -2.10 19.34 -11.94
C GLY A 27 -1.26 20.58 -11.63
N THR A 28 -1.81 21.49 -10.83
CA THR A 28 -1.10 22.70 -10.37
C THR A 28 -0.27 22.48 -9.10
N HIS A 29 -0.28 21.29 -8.52
CA HIS A 29 0.42 20.98 -7.28
C HIS A 29 1.83 20.45 -7.58
N SER A 30 2.83 21.33 -7.40
CA SER A 30 4.26 20.98 -7.55
C SER A 30 4.79 20.07 -6.45
N VAL A 31 4.05 19.92 -5.34
CA VAL A 31 4.34 19.03 -4.23
C VAL A 31 3.08 18.27 -3.88
N ASN A 32 3.19 16.95 -3.71
CA ASN A 32 2.08 16.10 -3.34
C ASN A 32 2.30 15.56 -1.91
N PRO A 33 1.40 15.88 -0.98
CA PRO A 33 1.50 15.48 0.42
C PRO A 33 1.74 13.98 0.65
N SER A 34 1.23 13.12 -0.24
CA SER A 34 1.38 11.67 -0.12
C SER A 34 2.83 11.22 -0.28
N ALA A 35 3.54 11.67 -1.33
CA ALA A 35 4.96 11.37 -1.50
C ALA A 35 5.83 11.98 -0.39
N GLU A 36 5.51 13.19 0.07
CA GLU A 36 6.25 13.83 1.16
C GLU A 36 6.11 13.04 2.47
N ALA A 37 4.92 12.55 2.79
CA ALA A 37 4.72 11.70 3.96
C ALA A 37 5.48 10.37 3.84
N VAL A 38 5.39 9.71 2.69
CA VAL A 38 6.06 8.43 2.43
C VAL A 38 7.58 8.55 2.55
N LYS A 39 8.19 9.66 2.11
CA LYS A 39 9.64 9.89 2.21
C LYS A 39 10.16 9.92 3.65
N THR A 40 9.32 10.26 4.62
CA THR A 40 9.72 10.36 6.03
C THR A 40 9.68 9.04 6.79
N LEU A 41 9.14 7.99 6.19
CA LEU A 41 9.06 6.69 6.84
C LEU A 41 10.46 6.12 7.13
N PRO A 42 10.66 5.50 8.30
CA PRO A 42 11.91 4.83 8.60
C PRO A 42 12.11 3.65 7.65
N ARG A 43 13.37 3.32 7.34
CA ARG A 43 13.70 2.18 6.46
C ARG A 43 13.30 0.81 7.03
N LYS A 44 12.91 0.75 8.31
CA LYS A 44 12.50 -0.48 9.00
C LYS A 44 11.43 -0.18 10.04
N ILE A 45 10.40 -1.02 10.11
CA ILE A 45 9.32 -0.99 11.11
C ILE A 45 9.10 -2.44 11.59
N GLY A 46 9.31 -2.68 12.89
CA GLY A 46 9.36 -4.03 13.43
C GLY A 46 10.43 -4.87 12.70
N ASP A 47 10.03 -6.03 12.19
CA ASP A 47 10.90 -6.93 11.40
C ASP A 47 10.86 -6.68 9.89
N TYR A 48 10.11 -5.68 9.43
CA TYR A 48 9.92 -5.40 8.01
C TYR A 48 10.80 -4.25 7.55
N ASP A 49 11.54 -4.48 6.47
CA ASP A 49 12.12 -3.38 5.71
C ASP A 49 11.02 -2.61 4.99
N VAL A 50 11.15 -1.29 4.95
CA VAL A 50 10.19 -0.40 4.29
C VAL A 50 10.82 0.08 2.99
N VAL A 51 10.24 -0.33 1.87
CA VAL A 51 10.63 0.11 0.54
C VAL A 51 9.61 1.15 0.06
N THR A 52 10.10 2.33 -0.31
CA THR A 52 9.22 3.44 -0.70
C THR A 52 9.33 3.76 -2.19
N TYR A 53 8.19 4.12 -2.81
CA TYR A 53 8.14 4.56 -4.20
C TYR A 53 7.35 5.87 -4.32
N GLN A 54 7.86 6.79 -5.14
CA GLN A 54 7.11 7.95 -5.60
C GLN A 54 6.65 7.67 -7.04
N LEU A 55 5.33 7.72 -7.27
CA LEU A 55 4.72 7.39 -8.54
C LEU A 55 4.25 8.64 -9.28
N PRO A 56 4.38 8.71 -10.61
CA PRO A 56 3.63 9.70 -11.39
C PRO A 56 2.14 9.38 -11.32
N VAL A 57 1.30 10.40 -11.52
CA VAL A 57 -0.15 10.21 -11.65
C VAL A 57 -0.45 9.80 -13.09
N ALA A 58 0.00 8.60 -13.47
CA ALA A 58 -0.06 8.09 -14.83
C ALA A 58 -0.33 6.57 -14.82
N TYR A 59 -1.31 6.12 -15.62
CA TYR A 59 -1.82 4.75 -15.60
C TYR A 59 -0.77 3.73 -16.01
N LYS A 60 0.00 4.03 -17.05
CA LYS A 60 1.03 3.14 -17.59
C LYS A 60 2.11 2.86 -16.57
N GLU A 61 2.69 3.91 -15.99
CA GLU A 61 3.79 3.86 -15.04
C GLU A 61 3.35 3.21 -13.71
N VAL A 62 2.09 3.40 -13.30
CA VAL A 62 1.53 2.68 -12.16
C VAL A 62 1.46 1.17 -12.44
N THR A 63 0.98 0.77 -13.62
CA THR A 63 0.98 -0.65 -14.02
C THR A 63 2.38 -1.23 -14.05
N GLU A 64 3.35 -0.53 -14.66
CA GLU A 64 4.75 -0.96 -14.72
C GLU A 64 5.36 -1.11 -13.32
N CYS A 65 5.08 -0.18 -12.40
CA CYS A 65 5.55 -0.28 -11.03
C CYS A 65 4.93 -1.49 -10.29
N ILE A 66 3.63 -1.74 -10.47
CA ILE A 66 2.98 -2.92 -9.89
C ILE A 66 3.58 -4.21 -10.46
N GLU A 67 3.85 -4.29 -11.77
CA GLU A 67 4.57 -5.44 -12.34
C GLU A 67 5.96 -5.59 -11.72
N GLU A 68 6.73 -4.51 -11.57
CA GLU A 68 8.05 -4.56 -10.94
C GLU A 68 7.98 -5.06 -9.49
N ILE A 69 7.02 -4.56 -8.70
CA ILE A 69 6.86 -4.94 -7.29
C ILE A 69 6.54 -6.43 -7.15
N TYR A 70 5.63 -6.96 -7.97
CA TYR A 70 5.10 -8.32 -7.81
C TYR A 70 5.77 -9.38 -8.70
N SER A 71 6.62 -9.00 -9.66
CA SER A 71 7.41 -9.95 -10.47
C SER A 71 8.69 -10.45 -9.79
N LYS A 72 9.06 -9.87 -8.65
CA LYS A 72 10.22 -10.28 -7.86
C LYS A 72 10.03 -11.69 -7.29
N ASP A 73 11.13 -12.45 -7.18
CA ASP A 73 11.16 -13.79 -6.55
C ASP A 73 10.56 -13.81 -5.14
N THR A 74 10.67 -12.69 -4.43
CA THR A 74 10.03 -12.46 -3.14
C THR A 74 9.08 -11.26 -3.27
N PRO A 75 7.76 -11.47 -3.41
CA PRO A 75 6.79 -10.37 -3.38
C PRO A 75 6.76 -9.68 -2.00
N PRO A 76 6.27 -8.42 -1.93
CA PRO A 76 6.12 -7.74 -0.65
C PRO A 76 5.16 -8.50 0.25
N HIS A 77 5.37 -8.40 1.56
CA HIS A 77 4.40 -8.94 2.52
C HIS A 77 3.13 -8.11 2.56
N TYR A 78 3.24 -6.79 2.32
CA TYR A 78 2.12 -5.86 2.23
C TYR A 78 2.50 -4.64 1.39
N ALA A 79 1.53 -4.10 0.67
CA ALA A 79 1.63 -2.81 -0.01
C ALA A 79 0.67 -1.80 0.64
N ILE A 80 1.15 -0.59 0.91
CA ILE A 80 0.35 0.52 1.41
C ILE A 80 0.50 1.68 0.43
N HIS A 81 -0.59 2.06 -0.22
CA HIS A 81 -0.61 3.14 -1.20
C HIS A 81 -1.24 4.37 -0.58
N VAL A 82 -0.64 5.53 -0.78
CA VAL A 82 -1.08 6.79 -0.20
C VAL A 82 -1.39 7.78 -1.32
N GLY A 83 -2.57 8.41 -1.25
CA GLY A 83 -2.99 9.44 -2.18
C GLY A 83 -3.70 10.58 -1.47
N VAL A 84 -3.85 11.71 -2.14
CA VAL A 84 -4.56 12.87 -1.59
C VAL A 84 -6.01 12.84 -2.06
N ALA A 85 -6.94 13.10 -1.15
CA ALA A 85 -8.37 13.23 -1.46
C ALA A 85 -8.92 14.59 -0.99
N LEU A 86 -10.23 14.62 -0.72
CA LEU A 86 -10.92 15.79 -0.22
C LEU A 86 -10.43 16.18 1.18
N PRO A 87 -10.57 17.47 1.56
CA PRO A 87 -10.31 17.95 2.92
C PRO A 87 -11.03 17.18 4.03
N GLY A 88 -10.45 17.23 5.23
CA GLY A 88 -11.15 16.91 6.48
C GLY A 88 -10.87 15.52 7.06
N THR A 89 -10.81 14.46 6.25
CA THR A 89 -10.69 13.08 6.74
C THR A 89 -9.49 12.33 6.17
N ILE A 90 -9.00 11.37 6.94
CA ILE A 90 -8.08 10.33 6.46
C ILE A 90 -8.91 9.08 6.25
N SER A 91 -8.87 8.49 5.06
CA SER A 91 -9.71 7.34 4.72
C SER A 91 -8.87 6.09 4.49
N LEU A 92 -9.19 5.02 5.23
CA LEU A 92 -8.72 3.67 4.98
C LEU A 92 -9.68 3.01 3.99
N GLU A 93 -9.21 2.78 2.77
CA GLU A 93 -10.05 2.27 1.69
C GLU A 93 -10.21 0.76 1.80
N ARG A 94 -11.47 0.32 1.89
CA ARG A 94 -11.82 -1.08 2.12
C ARG A 94 -11.87 -1.90 0.84
N GLN A 95 -12.13 -1.24 -0.29
CA GLN A 95 -12.31 -1.90 -1.58
C GLN A 95 -11.88 -1.00 -2.73
N ALA A 96 -11.68 -1.61 -3.91
CA ALA A 96 -11.44 -0.91 -5.16
C ALA A 96 -12.26 -1.54 -6.29
N HIS A 97 -12.48 -0.75 -7.34
CA HIS A 97 -13.31 -1.16 -8.48
C HIS A 97 -12.47 -1.38 -9.74
N ASN A 98 -12.85 -2.39 -10.53
CA ASN A 98 -12.16 -2.71 -11.76
C ASN A 98 -12.55 -1.81 -12.92
N SER A 99 -13.73 -1.19 -12.90
CA SER A 99 -14.25 -0.43 -14.05
C SER A 99 -14.69 0.99 -13.68
N GLY A 100 -14.91 1.81 -14.70
CA GLY A 100 -15.41 3.19 -14.56
C GLY A 100 -14.33 4.27 -14.64
N TYR A 101 -13.11 3.91 -15.07
CA TYR A 101 -12.02 4.87 -15.25
C TYR A 101 -12.23 5.68 -16.53
N ILE A 102 -12.75 6.90 -16.38
CA ILE A 102 -13.07 7.83 -17.47
C ILE A 102 -12.26 9.12 -17.44
N LEU A 103 -11.42 9.32 -16.41
CA LEU A 103 -10.63 10.52 -16.23
C LEU A 103 -9.22 10.31 -16.80
N PRO A 104 -8.76 11.14 -17.75
CA PRO A 104 -7.42 11.02 -18.29
C PRO A 104 -6.37 11.37 -17.22
N ASP A 105 -5.22 10.70 -17.30
CA ASP A 105 -4.06 10.98 -16.45
C ASP A 105 -3.25 12.18 -16.94
N ILE A 106 -2.08 12.43 -16.33
CA ILE A 106 -1.21 13.57 -16.72
C ILE A 106 -0.65 13.47 -18.15
N ASN A 107 -0.69 12.28 -18.75
CA ASN A 107 -0.24 12.01 -20.11
C ASN A 107 -1.44 11.97 -21.08
N GLU A 108 -2.62 12.44 -20.65
CA GLU A 108 -3.88 12.38 -21.38
C GLU A 108 -4.31 10.96 -21.76
N GLN A 109 -3.87 9.95 -20.99
CA GLN A 109 -4.18 8.55 -21.24
C GLN A 109 -5.32 8.05 -20.33
N LEU A 110 -6.07 7.08 -20.84
CA LEU A 110 -7.00 6.26 -20.08
C LEU A 110 -6.48 4.82 -20.01
N PRO A 111 -6.82 4.05 -18.98
CA PRO A 111 -6.52 2.63 -19.00
C PRO A 111 -7.33 1.95 -20.12
N PRO A 112 -6.78 0.92 -20.79
CA PRO A 112 -7.48 0.24 -21.87
C PRO A 112 -8.88 -0.21 -21.47
N ASN A 113 -9.88 0.12 -22.28
CA ASN A 113 -11.31 -0.17 -22.04
C ASN A 113 -11.87 0.39 -20.72
N GLY A 114 -11.21 1.37 -20.09
CA GLY A 114 -11.66 1.97 -18.84
C GLY A 114 -11.66 1.01 -17.66
N VAL A 115 -10.79 -0.01 -17.68
CA VAL A 115 -10.67 -1.02 -16.61
C VAL A 115 -9.26 -1.12 -16.04
N ALA A 116 -9.15 -1.51 -14.77
CA ALA A 116 -7.87 -1.70 -14.08
C ALA A 116 -7.14 -2.97 -14.54
N VAL A 117 -7.86 -4.09 -14.62
CA VAL A 117 -7.35 -5.38 -15.08
C VAL A 117 -8.37 -6.03 -16.00
N ALA A 118 -7.93 -6.38 -17.22
CA ALA A 118 -8.78 -7.07 -18.19
C ALA A 118 -9.27 -8.42 -17.62
N GLY A 119 -10.59 -8.65 -17.65
CA GLY A 119 -11.22 -9.85 -17.08
C GLY A 119 -11.18 -9.94 -15.54
N GLY A 120 -10.76 -8.89 -14.85
CA GLY A 120 -10.78 -8.82 -13.38
C GLY A 120 -12.19 -8.78 -12.80
N LYS A 121 -12.33 -9.17 -11.52
CA LYS A 121 -13.58 -9.07 -10.75
C LYS A 121 -13.98 -7.61 -10.60
N GLU A 122 -15.28 -7.28 -10.62
CA GLU A 122 -15.69 -5.86 -10.52
C GLU A 122 -15.21 -5.17 -9.22
N VAL A 123 -15.18 -5.89 -8.10
CA VAL A 123 -14.74 -5.35 -6.81
C VAL A 123 -13.73 -6.30 -6.17
N LEU A 124 -12.65 -5.72 -5.63
CA LEU A 124 -11.71 -6.40 -4.74
C LEU A 124 -11.70 -5.68 -3.38
N GLN A 125 -11.54 -6.43 -2.30
CA GLN A 125 -11.49 -5.91 -0.93
C GLN A 125 -10.15 -6.26 -0.27
N THR A 126 -9.67 -5.35 0.58
CA THR A 126 -8.48 -5.62 1.42
C THR A 126 -8.80 -6.72 2.43
N GLY A 127 -7.82 -7.58 2.72
CA GLY A 127 -7.93 -8.58 3.76
C GLY A 127 -7.71 -8.03 5.18
N LEU A 128 -7.38 -6.74 5.31
CA LEU A 128 -7.12 -6.12 6.61
C LEU A 128 -8.41 -5.83 7.38
N ASP A 129 -8.37 -6.08 8.69
CA ASP A 129 -9.38 -5.58 9.62
C ASP A 129 -9.18 -4.07 9.85
N LEU A 130 -9.77 -3.27 8.95
CA LEU A 130 -9.69 -1.82 9.03
C LEU A 130 -10.38 -1.25 10.27
N SER A 131 -11.33 -1.97 10.87
CA SER A 131 -12.05 -1.49 12.05
C SER A 131 -11.14 -1.53 13.26
N THR A 132 -10.38 -2.62 13.41
CA THR A 132 -9.35 -2.72 14.43
C THR A 132 -8.24 -1.69 14.21
N ILE A 133 -7.76 -1.50 12.98
CA ILE A 133 -6.74 -0.47 12.68
C ILE A 133 -7.26 0.93 13.01
N LYS A 134 -8.47 1.29 12.58
CA LYS A 134 -9.13 2.57 12.88
C LYS A 134 -9.21 2.81 14.39
N ASN A 135 -9.68 1.83 15.15
CA ASN A 135 -9.84 1.97 16.60
C ASN A 135 -8.49 2.18 17.30
N ARG A 136 -7.41 1.53 16.84
CA ARG A 136 -6.05 1.76 17.38
C ARG A 136 -5.46 3.10 16.94
N MET A 137 -5.82 3.60 15.76
CA MET A 137 -5.49 4.98 15.37
C MET A 137 -6.20 6.00 16.25
N HIS A 138 -7.49 5.78 16.55
CA HIS A 138 -8.29 6.63 17.43
C HIS A 138 -7.73 6.66 18.86
N SER A 139 -7.34 5.52 19.43
CA SER A 139 -6.73 5.47 20.76
C SER A 139 -5.39 6.22 20.85
N LYS A 140 -4.76 6.49 19.70
CA LYS A 140 -3.54 7.31 19.57
C LYS A 140 -3.82 8.78 19.21
N GLY A 141 -5.08 9.21 19.24
CA GLY A 141 -5.50 10.59 19.00
C GLY A 141 -5.86 10.92 17.54
N TRP A 142 -5.76 9.97 16.62
CA TRP A 142 -6.07 10.20 15.19
C TRP A 142 -7.56 9.99 14.87
N MET A 143 -8.41 10.79 15.51
CA MET A 143 -9.88 10.66 15.43
C MET A 143 -10.46 10.90 14.02
N THR A 144 -9.72 11.55 13.12
CA THR A 144 -10.15 11.83 11.74
C THR A 144 -9.94 10.65 10.79
N VAL A 145 -9.36 9.54 11.27
CA VAL A 145 -9.19 8.31 10.49
C VAL A 145 -10.53 7.58 10.43
N ASN A 146 -11.02 7.34 9.22
CA ASN A 146 -12.26 6.65 8.96
C ASN A 146 -12.05 5.57 7.92
N GLU A 147 -13.02 4.69 7.77
CA GLU A 147 -13.01 3.70 6.70
C GLU A 147 -13.86 4.23 5.53
N SER A 148 -13.46 3.90 4.32
CA SER A 148 -14.16 4.28 3.08
C SER A 148 -14.40 3.05 2.21
N MET A 149 -15.50 3.07 1.46
CA MET A 149 -15.89 2.01 0.52
C MET A 149 -15.68 2.42 -0.94
N ASP A 150 -15.24 3.65 -1.20
CA ASP A 150 -15.07 4.16 -2.55
C ASP A 150 -13.81 5.03 -2.68
N PRO A 151 -12.71 4.47 -3.20
CA PRO A 151 -11.50 5.24 -3.50
C PRO A 151 -11.61 6.07 -4.79
N GLY A 152 -12.79 6.16 -5.41
CA GLY A 152 -13.04 6.85 -6.67
C GLY A 152 -12.72 6.00 -7.90
N ARG A 153 -12.58 6.65 -9.06
CA ARG A 153 -12.28 6.01 -10.37
C ARG A 153 -11.11 6.70 -11.09
N PHE A 154 -10.04 6.91 -10.35
CA PHE A 154 -8.78 7.46 -10.86
C PHE A 154 -7.59 6.64 -10.34
N LEU A 155 -6.38 7.18 -10.38
CA LEU A 155 -5.14 6.47 -10.07
C LEU A 155 -5.10 5.86 -8.66
N CYS A 156 -5.80 6.44 -7.69
CA CYS A 156 -5.92 5.89 -6.33
C CYS A 156 -6.59 4.51 -6.31
N SER A 157 -7.80 4.39 -6.87
CA SER A 157 -8.49 3.11 -7.02
C SER A 157 -7.72 2.15 -7.94
N PHE A 158 -7.10 2.68 -9.00
CA PHE A 158 -6.42 1.88 -10.01
C PHE A 158 -5.22 1.11 -9.43
N ILE A 159 -4.31 1.80 -8.72
CA ILE A 159 -3.17 1.13 -8.08
C ILE A 159 -3.63 0.16 -7.00
N PHE A 160 -4.63 0.54 -6.21
CA PHE A 160 -5.15 -0.31 -5.14
C PHE A 160 -5.73 -1.61 -5.71
N TYR A 161 -6.55 -1.50 -6.76
CA TYR A 161 -7.13 -2.65 -7.44
C TYR A 161 -6.04 -3.55 -8.04
N GLN A 162 -5.09 -2.98 -8.80
CA GLN A 162 -4.02 -3.78 -9.43
C GLN A 162 -3.13 -4.48 -8.40
N SER A 163 -2.76 -3.79 -7.31
CA SER A 163 -1.99 -4.38 -6.21
C SER A 163 -2.73 -5.56 -5.57
N MET A 164 -4.03 -5.42 -5.32
CA MET A 164 -4.87 -6.50 -4.78
C MET A 164 -4.97 -7.69 -5.74
N ASP A 165 -5.22 -7.44 -7.03
CA ASP A 165 -5.31 -8.47 -8.06
C ASP A 165 -3.99 -9.25 -8.16
N ARG A 166 -2.85 -8.56 -8.18
CA ARG A 166 -1.52 -9.19 -8.24
C ARG A 166 -1.18 -9.96 -6.97
N ALA A 167 -1.40 -9.38 -5.80
CA ALA A 167 -1.19 -10.06 -4.52
C ALA A 167 -2.03 -11.35 -4.39
N SER A 168 -3.23 -11.40 -4.99
CA SER A 168 -4.06 -12.61 -4.98
C SER A 168 -3.54 -13.73 -5.88
N LYS A 169 -2.70 -13.39 -6.87
CA LYS A 169 -2.14 -14.32 -7.87
C LYS A 169 -0.72 -14.76 -7.52
N THR A 170 -0.03 -14.06 -6.63
CA THR A 170 1.30 -14.44 -6.16
C THR A 170 1.21 -15.66 -5.26
N LYS A 171 2.04 -16.67 -5.55
CA LYS A 171 2.17 -17.87 -4.70
C LYS A 171 2.93 -17.50 -3.43
N HIS A 172 2.22 -16.96 -2.45
CA HIS A 172 2.75 -16.94 -1.10
C HIS A 172 2.68 -18.33 -0.48
N SER A 173 3.37 -18.55 0.65
CA SER A 173 3.13 -19.73 1.49
C SER A 173 1.64 -19.81 1.87
N ALA A 174 1.12 -21.01 2.14
CA ALA A 174 -0.31 -21.22 2.44
C ALA A 174 -0.86 -20.31 3.56
N LEU A 175 0.01 -19.86 4.50
CA LEU A 175 -0.32 -18.92 5.57
C LEU A 175 -0.48 -17.46 5.11
N GLN A 176 0.16 -17.08 4.01
CA GLN A 176 0.13 -15.72 3.45
C GLN A 176 -0.91 -15.56 2.33
N GLN A 177 -1.36 -16.67 1.71
CA GLN A 177 -2.40 -16.65 0.65
C GLN A 177 -3.79 -16.24 1.16
N GLN A 178 -4.02 -16.19 2.47
CA GLN A 178 -5.34 -15.93 3.04
C GLN A 178 -5.73 -14.44 3.07
N TYR A 179 -4.80 -13.51 2.77
CA TYR A 179 -5.06 -12.09 2.86
C TYR A 179 -4.66 -11.37 1.58
N THR A 180 -5.57 -10.58 1.00
CA THR A 180 -5.21 -9.59 -0.01
C THR A 180 -4.34 -8.53 0.65
N GLN A 181 -3.06 -8.49 0.29
CA GLN A 181 -2.01 -7.78 1.04
C GLN A 181 -1.83 -6.31 0.63
N SER A 182 -2.93 -5.58 0.43
CA SER A 182 -2.86 -4.18 0.02
C SER A 182 -3.82 -3.30 0.81
N LEU A 183 -3.43 -2.04 1.03
CA LEU A 183 -4.25 -0.98 1.59
C LEU A 183 -4.06 0.28 0.77
N PHE A 184 -5.13 1.00 0.50
CA PHE A 184 -5.04 2.40 0.08
C PHE A 184 -5.46 3.33 1.22
N VAL A 185 -4.72 4.42 1.38
CA VAL A 185 -4.95 5.45 2.39
C VAL A 185 -5.08 6.79 1.68
N HIS A 186 -6.27 7.39 1.74
CA HIS A 186 -6.43 8.78 1.36
C HIS A 186 -6.10 9.69 2.54
N ILE A 187 -5.25 10.67 2.30
CA ILE A 187 -4.94 11.76 3.24
C ILE A 187 -5.53 13.07 2.71
N PRO A 188 -5.87 14.02 3.59
CA PRO A 188 -6.35 15.32 3.14
C PRO A 188 -5.20 16.17 2.58
N PRO A 189 -5.51 17.27 1.86
CA PRO A 189 -4.53 18.28 1.51
C PRO A 189 -3.88 18.91 2.77
N VAL A 190 -2.65 19.39 2.61
CA VAL A 190 -1.94 20.09 3.69
C VAL A 190 -2.71 21.35 4.10
N GLY A 191 -2.82 21.56 5.41
CA GLY A 191 -3.56 22.66 6.03
C GLY A 191 -5.06 22.42 6.11
N SER A 192 -5.55 21.19 5.89
CA SER A 192 -6.99 20.92 5.82
C SER A 192 -7.41 19.53 6.38
N PRO A 193 -7.25 19.25 7.69
CA PRO A 193 -6.84 20.18 8.75
C PRO A 193 -5.37 20.04 9.16
N HIS A 194 -4.66 19.04 8.61
CA HIS A 194 -3.35 18.63 9.09
C HIS A 194 -2.22 19.32 8.32
N SER A 195 -1.19 19.77 9.02
CA SER A 195 0.09 20.13 8.44
C SER A 195 0.79 18.92 7.80
N GLN A 196 1.79 19.16 6.95
CA GLN A 196 2.59 18.08 6.40
C GLN A 196 3.28 17.26 7.51
N ILE A 197 3.75 17.91 8.59
CA ILE A 197 4.41 17.23 9.71
C ILE A 197 3.43 16.28 10.41
N GLU A 198 2.18 16.69 10.62
CA GLU A 198 1.15 15.84 11.20
C GLU A 198 0.79 14.68 10.27
N LEU A 199 0.70 14.90 8.96
CA LEU A 199 0.47 13.83 7.98
C LEU A 199 1.61 12.80 7.97
N ASN A 200 2.85 13.26 8.09
CA ASN A 200 4.04 12.40 8.20
C ASN A 200 3.97 11.53 9.46
N ALA A 201 3.70 12.15 10.61
CA ALA A 201 3.58 11.46 11.89
C ALA A 201 2.41 10.46 11.88
N MET A 202 1.26 10.85 11.33
CA MET A 202 0.10 10.01 11.18
C MET A 202 0.40 8.77 10.33
N LEU A 203 1.05 8.96 9.17
CA LEU A 203 1.37 7.85 8.29
C LEU A 203 2.35 6.87 8.96
N ALA A 204 3.35 7.36 9.69
CA ALA A 204 4.27 6.51 10.44
C ALA A 204 3.54 5.65 11.49
N VAL A 205 2.59 6.25 12.23
CA VAL A 205 1.76 5.51 13.19
C VAL A 205 0.88 4.48 12.47
N LEU A 206 0.22 4.86 11.37
CA LEU A 206 -0.65 3.98 10.60
C LEU A 206 0.10 2.77 10.03
N VAL A 207 1.26 2.98 9.42
CA VAL A 207 2.07 1.89 8.87
C VAL A 207 2.50 0.94 9.99
N ASN A 208 2.87 1.46 11.17
CA ASN A 208 3.16 0.62 12.32
C ASN A 208 1.93 -0.19 12.80
N GLU A 209 0.73 0.39 12.78
CA GLU A 209 -0.51 -0.34 13.09
C GLU A 209 -0.83 -1.44 12.08
N VAL A 210 -0.61 -1.19 10.78
CA VAL A 210 -0.77 -2.20 9.73
C VAL A 210 0.21 -3.33 9.96
N VAL A 211 1.50 -3.02 10.13
CA VAL A 211 2.56 -4.02 10.40
C VAL A 211 2.25 -4.85 11.65
N SER A 212 1.77 -4.21 12.72
CA SER A 212 1.41 -4.91 13.97
C SER A 212 0.16 -5.78 13.85
N SER A 213 -0.64 -5.60 12.79
CA SER A 213 -1.81 -6.42 12.50
C SER A 213 -1.50 -7.64 11.66
N LEU A 214 -0.29 -7.70 11.08
CA LEU A 214 0.07 -8.79 10.20
C LEU A 214 0.26 -10.06 11.02
N PRO A 215 -0.25 -11.22 10.55
CA PRO A 215 -0.07 -12.46 11.26
C PRO A 215 1.42 -12.74 11.42
N ILE A 216 1.83 -13.02 12.67
CA ILE A 216 3.19 -13.42 12.98
C ILE A 216 3.44 -14.73 12.24
N THR A 217 4.31 -14.71 11.24
CA THR A 217 4.77 -15.93 10.58
C THR A 217 5.69 -16.64 11.56
N THR A 218 5.14 -17.43 12.47
CA THR A 218 5.91 -18.39 13.24
C THR A 218 6.33 -19.48 12.27
N VAL A 219 7.62 -19.55 11.96
CA VAL A 219 8.19 -20.74 11.33
C VAL A 219 8.08 -21.81 12.40
N SER A 220 7.18 -22.78 12.21
CA SER A 220 7.19 -23.99 13.05
C SER A 220 8.57 -24.62 12.92
N THR A 221 9.30 -24.61 14.03
CA THR A 221 10.58 -25.30 14.21
C THR A 221 10.41 -26.80 14.07
#